data_AF-A0A0C3NPK6-F1
#
_entry.id   AF-A0A0C3NPK6-F1
#
_cell.length_a   1.000
_cell.length_b   1.000
_cell.length_c   1.000
_cell.angle_alpha   90.00
_cell.angle_beta   90.00
_cell.angle_gamma   90.00
#
_symmetry.space_group_name_H-M   'P 1'
#
loop_
_entity.id
_entity.type
_entity.pdbx_description
1 polymer ?
#
loop_
_entity_poly.entity_id
_entity_poly.type
_entity_poly.pdbx_seq_one_letter_code
_entity_poly.pdbx_strand_id
1 'polypeptide(L)'
;ITLQWIAGHMEIEGNKLKCFQCKLAAKGDIPKSPSEDLLSTLAEHLPISVSTLTQAYAAKLKSLWNREWQRSPHHSRISRIDPFLPSNSF
;
A
#
# COMPACT_ATOMS: atom_id res chain seq x y z
N ILE A 1 29.92 19.29 -0.98
CA ILE A 1 28.74 18.39 -1.05
C ILE A 1 28.42 18.20 -2.52
N THR A 2 28.25 16.96 -2.98
CA THR A 2 27.94 16.64 -4.38
C THR A 2 26.56 16.01 -4.43
N LEU A 3 25.67 16.55 -5.27
CA LEU A 3 24.30 16.05 -5.44
C LEU A 3 24.21 15.29 -6.76
N GLN A 4 23.71 14.06 -6.72
CA GLN A 4 23.52 13.22 -7.89
C GLN A 4 22.09 12.71 -7.94
N TRP A 5 21.43 12.89 -9.08
CA TRP A 5 20.10 12.33 -9.33
C TRP A 5 20.23 10.88 -9.76
N ILE A 6 19.51 10.00 -9.08
CA ILE A 6 19.47 8.57 -9.37
C ILE A 6 18.08 8.23 -9.89
N ALA A 7 18.01 7.47 -10.97
CA ALA A 7 16.73 6.97 -11.48
C ALA A 7 16.12 5.97 -10.48
N GLY A 8 14.87 6.22 -10.08
CA GLY A 8 14.21 5.48 -9.00
C GLY A 8 13.97 3.99 -9.27
N HIS A 9 13.95 3.58 -10.55
CA HIS A 9 13.80 2.18 -10.95
C HIS A 9 15.14 1.45 -11.10
N MET A 10 16.27 2.16 -10.97
CA MET A 10 17.58 1.54 -11.05
C MET A 10 17.85 0.77 -9.77
N GLU A 11 18.39 -0.44 -9.94
CA GLU A 11 18.56 -1.39 -8.85
C GLU A 11 19.75 -1.09 -7.94
N ILE A 12 19.98 0.19 -7.63
CA ILE A 12 21.05 0.60 -6.72
C ILE A 12 20.65 0.20 -5.31
N GLU A 13 21.38 -0.76 -4.75
CA GLU A 13 21.07 -1.38 -3.45
C GLU A 13 20.84 -0.36 -2.34
N GLY A 14 21.69 0.67 -2.24
CA GLY A 14 21.53 1.74 -1.25
C GLY A 14 20.25 2.55 -1.42
N ASN A 15 19.80 2.78 -2.67
CA ASN A 15 18.54 3.46 -2.94
C ASN A 15 17.33 2.56 -2.61
N LYS A 16 17.43 1.25 -2.92
CA LYS A 16 16.40 0.26 -2.56
C LYS A 16 16.21 0.19 -1.05
N LEU A 17 17.30 0.03 -0.30
CA LEU A 17 17.28 -0.07 1.16
C LEU A 17 16.68 1.19 1.79
N LYS A 18 17.09 2.37 1.31
CA LYS A 18 16.54 3.64 1.79
C LYS A 18 15.06 3.77 1.48
N CYS A 19 14.63 3.42 0.26
CA CYS A 19 13.22 3.41 -0.12
C CYS A 19 12.40 2.43 0.76
N PHE A 20 12.95 1.25 1.05
CA PHE A 20 12.33 0.27 1.94
C PHE A 20 12.13 0.81 3.36
N GLN A 21 13.18 1.41 3.96
CA GLN A 21 13.09 2.04 5.28
C GLN A 21 12.07 3.18 5.30
N CYS A 22 12.05 4.04 4.26
CA CYS A 22 11.05 5.10 4.14
C CYS A 22 9.62 4.54 4.09
N LYS A 23 9.39 3.42 3.39
CA LYS A 23 8.07 2.76 3.35
C LYS A 23 7.66 2.23 4.71
N LEU A 24 8.58 1.61 5.46
CA LEU A 24 8.30 1.14 6.83
C LEU A 24 7.95 2.30 7.76
N ALA A 25 8.74 3.39 7.71
CA ALA A 25 8.48 4.57 8.52
C ALA A 25 7.12 5.20 8.16
N ALA A 26 6.80 5.29 6.86
CA ALA A 26 5.52 5.82 6.40
C ALA A 26 4.32 5.00 6.89
N LYS A 27 4.45 3.67 6.95
CA LYS A 27 3.43 2.76 7.52
C LYS A 27 3.33 2.82 9.04
N GLY A 28 4.35 3.35 9.73
CA GLY A 28 4.46 3.33 11.18
C GLY A 28 5.05 2.04 11.73
N ASP A 29 5.64 1.20 10.87
CA ASP A 29 6.26 -0.07 11.27
C ASP A 29 7.60 0.14 12.01
N ILE A 30 8.22 1.32 11.82
CA ILE A 30 9.43 1.76 12.52
C ILE A 30 9.30 3.21 13.00
N PRO A 31 10.05 3.62 14.04
CA PRO A 31 10.04 4.99 14.53
C PRO A 31 10.42 6.00 13.45
N LYS A 32 9.71 7.12 13.42
CA LYS A 32 10.08 8.30 12.63
C LYS A 32 11.02 9.18 13.45
N SER A 33 11.78 10.02 12.76
CA SER A 33 12.52 11.11 13.43
C SER A 33 11.54 11.96 14.25
N PRO A 34 11.97 12.45 15.43
CA PRO A 34 11.22 13.46 16.19
C PRO A 34 10.86 14.65 15.30
N SER A 35 9.70 15.26 15.54
CA SER A 35 9.26 16.45 14.80
C SER A 35 10.21 17.64 14.97
N GLU A 36 10.94 17.69 16.08
CA GLU A 36 11.95 18.72 16.40
C GLU A 36 13.18 18.63 15.47
N ASP A 37 13.47 17.44 14.94
CA ASP A 37 14.57 17.19 14.02
C ASP A 37 14.16 17.40 12.54
N LEU A 38 12.86 17.62 12.28
CA LEU A 38 12.33 17.88 10.95
C LEU A 38 12.35 19.38 10.66
N LEU A 39 12.68 19.72 9.41
CA LEU A 39 12.42 21.07 8.91
C LEU A 39 10.91 21.37 9.04
N SER A 40 10.55 22.62 9.34
CA SER A 40 9.14 23.02 9.57
C SER A 40 8.20 22.60 8.43
N THR A 41 8.68 22.65 7.18
CA THR A 41 7.93 22.22 5.99
C THR A 41 7.70 20.71 5.90
N LEU A 42 8.49 19.91 6.60
CA LEU A 42 8.36 18.45 6.71
C LEU A 42 7.64 18.00 7.98
N ALA A 43 7.48 18.89 8.97
CA ALA A 43 6.71 18.64 10.18
C ALA A 43 5.19 18.68 9.95
N GLU A 44 4.74 19.32 8.86
CA GLU A 44 3.34 19.37 8.49
C GLU A 44 2.83 17.99 8.01
N HIS A 45 1.59 17.65 8.37
CA HIS A 45 0.96 16.44 7.88
C HIS A 45 0.72 16.53 6.37
N LEU A 46 1.32 15.59 5.63
CA LEU A 46 1.06 15.45 4.20
C LEU A 46 -0.43 15.18 3.96
N PRO A 47 -1.04 15.83 2.94
CA PRO A 47 -2.43 15.58 2.60
C PRO A 47 -2.61 14.12 2.16
N ILE A 48 -3.76 13.54 2.51
CA ILE A 48 -4.13 12.20 2.08
C ILE A 48 -4.37 12.24 0.56
N SER A 49 -3.65 11.40 -0.19
CA SER A 49 -3.84 11.33 -1.64
C SER A 49 -5.17 10.68 -2.02
N VAL A 50 -5.76 11.14 -3.12
CA VAL A 50 -7.00 10.56 -3.70
C VAL A 50 -6.81 9.06 -4.00
N SER A 51 -5.61 8.66 -4.43
CA SER A 51 -5.27 7.26 -4.68
C SER A 51 -5.38 6.41 -3.41
N THR A 52 -4.91 6.93 -2.28
CA THR A 52 -4.97 6.25 -0.98
C THR A 52 -6.42 6.03 -0.56
N LEU A 53 -7.27 7.06 -0.70
CA LEU A 53 -8.70 6.96 -0.41
C LEU A 53 -9.40 5.92 -1.31
N THR A 54 -9.09 5.95 -2.61
CA THR A 54 -9.65 5.02 -3.59
C THR A 54 -9.24 3.58 -3.29
N GLN A 55 -7.97 3.34 -2.96
CA GLN A 55 -7.47 2.02 -2.59
C GLN A 55 -8.12 1.50 -1.30
N ALA A 56 -8.27 2.35 -0.29
CA ALA A 56 -8.94 2.00 0.96
C ALA A 56 -10.41 1.61 0.73
N TYR A 57 -11.12 2.40 -0.08
CA TYR A 57 -12.51 2.12 -0.43
C TYR A 57 -12.64 0.82 -1.24
N ALA A 58 -11.78 0.60 -2.24
CA ALA A 58 -11.76 -0.61 -3.04
C ALA A 58 -11.45 -1.86 -2.18
N ALA A 59 -10.53 -1.76 -1.23
CA ALA A 59 -10.23 -2.85 -0.30
C ALA A 59 -11.45 -3.20 0.58
N LYS A 60 -12.15 -2.18 1.10
CA LYS A 60 -13.40 -2.39 1.85
C LYS A 60 -14.46 -3.08 0.98
N LEU A 61 -14.62 -2.61 -0.25
CA LEU A 61 -15.61 -3.16 -1.18
C LEU A 61 -15.30 -4.62 -1.53
N LYS A 62 -14.03 -4.96 -1.80
CA LYS A 62 -13.60 -6.35 -2.03
C LYS A 62 -13.91 -7.27 -0.85
N SER A 63 -13.68 -6.81 0.38
CA SER A 63 -14.02 -7.58 1.58
C SER A 63 -15.53 -7.88 1.68
N LEU A 64 -16.37 -6.88 1.39
CA LEU A 64 -17.81 -7.06 1.35
C LEU A 64 -18.23 -8.06 0.27
N TRP A 65 -17.73 -7.92 -0.96
CA TRP A 65 -18.04 -8.83 -2.05
C TRP A 65 -17.59 -10.26 -1.78
N ASN A 66 -16.42 -10.46 -1.18
CA ASN A 66 -15.96 -11.79 -0.76
C ASN A 66 -16.94 -12.44 0.22
N ARG A 67 -17.43 -11.69 1.20
CA ARG A 67 -18.42 -12.18 2.16
C ARG A 67 -19.75 -12.53 1.51
N GLU A 68 -20.24 -11.66 0.63
CA GLU A 68 -21.50 -11.92 -0.08
C GLU A 68 -21.37 -13.08 -1.08
N TRP A 69 -20.23 -13.21 -1.75
CA TRP A 69 -19.93 -14.35 -2.60
C TRP A 69 -19.98 -15.66 -1.82
N GLN A 70 -19.27 -15.75 -0.70
CA GLN A 70 -19.26 -16.95 0.15
C GLN A 70 -20.65 -17.36 0.66
N ARG A 71 -21.56 -16.39 0.85
CA ARG A 71 -22.96 -16.64 1.23
C ARG A 71 -23.85 -17.09 0.08
N SER A 72 -23.43 -16.87 -1.17
CA SER A 72 -24.23 -17.22 -2.32
C SER A 72 -24.32 -18.75 -2.50
N PRO A 73 -25.47 -19.29 -2.95
CA PRO A 73 -25.58 -20.71 -3.32
C PRO A 73 -24.60 -21.14 -4.41
N HIS A 74 -24.16 -20.18 -5.23
CA HIS A 74 -23.23 -20.40 -6.32
C HIS A 74 -21.82 -20.70 -5.83
N HIS A 75 -21.40 -20.12 -4.70
CA HIS A 75 -20.08 -20.35 -4.14
C HIS A 75 -19.80 -21.84 -3.90
N SER A 76 -20.75 -22.60 -3.35
CA SER A 76 -20.55 -24.04 -3.10
C SER A 76 -20.34 -24.87 -4.36
N ARG A 77 -20.84 -24.41 -5.51
CA ARG A 77 -20.66 -25.10 -6.80
C ARG A 77 -19.37 -24.66 -7.48
N ILE A 78 -19.11 -23.36 -7.48
CA ILE A 78 -18.02 -22.74 -8.22
C ILE A 78 -16.69 -22.87 -7.49
N SER A 79 -16.67 -22.90 -6.15
CA SER A 79 -15.44 -23.11 -5.38
C SER A 79 -14.76 -24.45 -5.65
N ARG A 80 -15.50 -25.44 -6.15
CA ARG A 80 -14.95 -26.73 -6.61
C ARG A 80 -14.23 -26.64 -7.95
N ILE A 81 -14.55 -25.63 -8.75
CA ILE A 81 -13.95 -25.38 -10.07
C ILE A 81 -12.80 -24.38 -9.92
N ASP A 82 -13.06 -23.26 -9.24
CA ASP A 82 -12.07 -22.23 -8.94
C ASP A 82 -12.27 -21.71 -7.50
N PRO A 83 -11.39 -22.11 -6.56
CA PRO A 83 -11.47 -21.68 -5.17
C PRO A 83 -11.04 -20.21 -4.97
N PHE A 84 -10.43 -19.57 -5.97
CA PHE A 84 -9.93 -18.21 -5.87
C PHE A 84 -10.96 -17.15 -6.28
N LEU A 85 -12.19 -17.57 -6.61
CA LEU A 85 -13.27 -16.65 -6.91
C LEU A 85 -13.86 -15.99 -5.66
N PRO A 86 -14.20 -14.68 -5.72
CA PRO A 86 -14.06 -13.81 -6.89
C PRO A 86 -12.60 -13.39 -7.11
N SER A 87 -12.11 -13.53 -8.35
CA SER A 87 -10.72 -13.29 -8.69
C SER A 87 -10.38 -11.80 -8.68
N ASN A 88 -9.12 -11.49 -8.41
CA ASN A 88 -8.58 -10.13 -8.63
C ASN A 88 -8.25 -9.87 -10.11
N SER A 89 -8.26 -10.91 -10.94
CA SER A 89 -8.08 -10.84 -12.38
C SER A 89 -9.45 -10.78 -13.05
N PHE A 90 -9.62 -9.84 -13.98
CA PHE A 90 -10.62 -9.91 -15.04
C PHE A 90 -9.94 -10.44 -16.30
#